data_AF-A0A1G7AIV3-F1
#
_entry.id   AF-A0A1G7AIV3-F1
#
_cell.length_a   1.000
_cell.length_b   1.000
_cell.length_c   1.000
_cell.angle_alpha   90.00
_cell.angle_beta   90.00
_cell.angle_gamma   90.00
#
_symmetry.space_group_name_H-M   'P 1'
#
loop_
_entity.id
_entity.type
_entity.pdbx_description
1 polymer ?
#
loop_
_entity_poly.entity_id
_entity_poly.type
_entity_poly.pdbx_seq_one_letter_code
_entity_poly.pdbx_strand_id
1 'polypeptide(L)'
;MAVTIPARLPSKIYRHHVENLRELERAITQVARLAKAEIAREDPQQSLRSLTRLYAFLLGAWAECRLRKLLHEQCGFTEAERELITSAKTQLDQWQQTVDLAFRKHHKVPKAELTSRVLGVSHAARREALHSVLAGELRIIIEIRNKLAHGQWVYPFNNLETEVEPDKYKLINKENLLSLQLKYSLLGHLADAVHDLVVSPATFARDFDRHFKNLEQVRVNLAVKSYEKYRSSLIESRKKRRALSSEG
;
A
#
# COMPACT_ATOMS: atom_id res chain seq x y z
N MET A 1 -24.74 -26.38 16.25
CA MET A 1 -25.05 -25.16 17.03
C MET A 1 -24.19 -24.03 16.51
N ALA A 2 -24.80 -22.98 15.94
CA ALA A 2 -24.06 -21.80 15.51
C ALA A 2 -23.69 -20.99 16.76
N VAL A 3 -22.39 -20.86 17.04
CA VAL A 3 -21.90 -19.96 18.08
C VAL A 3 -22.03 -18.55 17.51
N THR A 4 -23.09 -17.85 17.90
CA THR A 4 -23.25 -16.41 17.64
C THR A 4 -22.22 -15.69 18.51
N ILE A 5 -21.07 -15.38 17.94
CA ILE A 5 -20.08 -14.52 18.60
C ILE A 5 -20.73 -13.13 18.69
N PRO A 6 -20.97 -12.58 19.90
CA PRO A 6 -21.58 -11.27 20.02
C PRO A 6 -20.68 -10.24 19.33
N ALA A 7 -21.28 -9.38 18.50
CA ALA A 7 -20.58 -8.28 17.84
C ALA A 7 -19.98 -7.37 18.92
N ARG A 8 -18.68 -7.53 19.19
CA ARG A 8 -17.95 -6.71 20.15
C ARG A 8 -17.83 -5.31 19.57
N LEU A 9 -18.18 -4.27 20.34
CA LEU A 9 -17.97 -2.89 19.92
C LEU A 9 -16.50 -2.67 19.52
N PRO A 10 -16.21 -1.89 18.46
CA PRO A 10 -14.84 -1.65 18.04
C PRO A 10 -14.06 -0.96 19.17
N SER A 11 -12.85 -1.45 19.46
CA SER A 11 -12.01 -0.88 20.51
C SER A 11 -11.69 0.60 20.23
N LYS A 12 -11.39 1.36 21.29
CA LYS A 12 -10.96 2.76 21.17
C LYS A 12 -9.72 2.88 20.27
N ILE A 13 -8.78 1.96 20.40
CA ILE A 13 -7.56 1.89 19.58
C ILE A 13 -7.89 1.68 18.09
N TYR A 14 -8.82 0.77 17.78
CA TYR A 14 -9.28 0.58 16.40
C TYR A 14 -9.83 1.88 15.80
N ARG A 15 -10.68 2.60 16.56
CA ARG A 15 -11.26 3.88 16.09
C ARG A 15 -10.18 4.93 15.83
N HIS A 16 -9.15 5.02 16.67
CA HIS A 16 -8.02 5.91 16.44
C HIS A 16 -7.25 5.57 15.16
N HIS A 17 -7.00 4.28 14.89
CA HIS A 17 -6.38 3.88 13.63
C HIS A 17 -7.25 4.17 12.41
N VAL A 18 -8.58 4.04 12.53
CA VAL A 18 -9.52 4.42 11.47
C VAL A 18 -9.43 5.92 11.17
N GLU A 19 -9.43 6.78 12.19
CA GLU A 19 -9.32 8.23 11.98
C GLU A 19 -7.94 8.61 11.39
N ASN A 20 -6.85 8.04 11.91
CA ASN A 20 -5.51 8.26 11.34
C ASN A 20 -5.43 7.84 9.87
N LEU A 21 -6.05 6.71 9.51
CA LEU A 21 -6.08 6.24 8.13
C LEU A 21 -6.88 7.20 7.23
N ARG A 22 -8.04 7.66 7.70
CA ARG A 22 -8.88 8.64 6.97
C ARG A 22 -8.13 9.95 6.71
N GLU A 23 -7.43 10.49 7.71
CA GLU A 23 -6.65 11.71 7.53
C GLU A 23 -5.48 11.50 6.55
N LEU A 24 -4.80 10.36 6.60
CA LEU A 24 -3.77 10.01 5.62
C LEU A 24 -4.33 9.92 4.20
N GLU A 25 -5.50 9.31 4.00
CA GLU A 25 -6.17 9.19 2.70
C GLU A 25 -6.58 10.57 2.14
N ARG A 26 -7.03 11.49 3.01
CA ARG A 26 -7.29 12.89 2.65
C ARG A 26 -6.01 13.61 2.24
N ALA A 27 -4.93 13.44 2.99
CA ALA A 27 -3.63 14.04 2.68
C ALA A 27 -3.08 13.54 1.33
N ILE A 28 -3.14 12.22 1.08
CA ILE A 28 -2.77 11.60 -0.21
C ILE A 28 -3.57 12.23 -1.35
N THR A 29 -4.89 12.34 -1.20
CA THR A 29 -5.78 12.94 -2.20
C THR A 29 -5.42 14.39 -2.49
N GLN A 30 -5.17 15.17 -1.44
CA GLN A 30 -4.80 16.58 -1.55
C GLN A 30 -3.45 16.78 -2.23
N VAL A 31 -2.42 16.02 -1.83
CA VAL A 31 -1.09 16.09 -2.43
C VAL A 31 -1.13 15.68 -3.90
N ALA A 32 -1.88 14.64 -4.25
CA ALA A 32 -2.10 14.28 -5.65
C ALA A 32 -2.76 15.41 -6.46
N ARG A 33 -3.75 16.10 -5.87
CA ARG A 33 -4.42 17.22 -6.52
C ARG A 33 -3.47 18.39 -6.77
N LEU A 34 -2.64 18.73 -5.78
CA LEU A 34 -1.60 19.76 -5.93
C LEU A 34 -0.58 19.36 -6.99
N ALA A 35 -0.07 18.13 -6.95
CA ALA A 35 0.90 17.65 -7.94
C ALA A 35 0.33 17.67 -9.37
N LYS A 36 -0.94 17.28 -9.56
CA LYS A 36 -1.63 17.41 -10.86
C LYS A 36 -1.75 18.85 -11.31
N ALA A 37 -2.01 19.78 -10.39
CA ALA A 37 -2.10 21.20 -10.70
C ALA A 37 -0.75 21.76 -11.18
N GLU A 38 0.36 21.38 -10.53
CA GLU A 38 1.71 21.79 -10.94
C GLU A 38 2.10 21.21 -12.30
N ILE A 39 1.78 19.94 -12.56
CA ILE A 39 1.95 19.33 -13.89
C ILE A 39 1.18 20.12 -14.95
N ALA A 40 -0.10 20.43 -14.67
CA ALA A 40 -0.96 21.11 -15.62
C ALA A 40 -0.57 22.57 -15.88
N ARG A 41 0.06 23.23 -14.90
CA ARG A 41 0.57 24.61 -15.01
C ARG A 41 1.90 24.71 -15.74
N GLU A 42 2.59 23.58 -15.92
CA GLU A 42 3.97 23.55 -16.40
C GLU A 42 4.91 24.35 -15.47
N ASP A 43 4.63 24.33 -14.15
CA ASP A 43 5.40 25.02 -13.13
C ASP A 43 6.86 24.50 -13.08
N PRO A 44 7.86 25.31 -12.71
CA PRO A 44 9.23 24.86 -12.45
C PRO A 44 9.28 23.56 -11.66
N GLN A 45 10.06 22.59 -12.17
CA GLN A 45 10.05 21.19 -11.74
C GLN A 45 10.30 20.94 -10.24
N GLN A 46 10.75 21.95 -9.47
CA GLN A 46 11.04 21.81 -8.04
C GLN A 46 9.79 21.58 -7.18
N SER A 47 8.68 22.30 -7.41
CA SER A 47 7.45 22.15 -6.63
C SER A 47 6.85 20.74 -6.80
N LEU A 48 6.76 20.28 -8.05
CA LEU A 48 6.31 18.95 -8.42
C LEU A 48 7.19 17.84 -7.80
N ARG A 49 8.50 18.03 -7.77
CA ARG A 49 9.44 17.06 -7.18
C ARG A 49 9.19 16.89 -5.69
N SER A 50 8.99 17.98 -4.96
CA SER A 50 8.67 17.95 -3.52
C SER A 50 7.32 17.27 -3.26
N LEU A 51 6.29 17.60 -4.06
CA LEU A 51 4.96 16.98 -3.93
C LEU A 51 4.98 15.48 -4.25
N THR A 52 5.74 15.07 -5.26
CA THR A 52 5.89 13.65 -5.65
C THR A 52 6.55 12.83 -4.54
N ARG A 53 7.58 13.39 -3.89
CA ARG A 53 8.23 12.76 -2.72
C ARG A 53 7.31 12.70 -1.52
N LEU A 54 6.61 13.79 -1.23
CA LEU A 54 5.61 13.79 -0.15
C LEU A 54 4.53 12.74 -0.41
N TYR A 55 4.07 12.60 -1.65
CA TYR A 55 3.12 11.55 -2.03
C TYR A 55 3.70 10.16 -1.77
N ALA A 56 4.93 9.87 -2.22
CA ALA A 56 5.60 8.58 -1.98
C ALA A 56 5.77 8.28 -0.47
N PHE A 57 6.16 9.28 0.31
CA PHE A 57 6.25 9.17 1.78
C PHE A 57 4.89 8.80 2.39
N LEU A 58 3.82 9.49 1.97
CA LEU A 58 2.47 9.24 2.45
C LEU A 58 1.98 7.82 2.09
N LEU A 59 2.39 7.25 0.96
CA LEU A 59 2.04 5.86 0.62
C LEU A 59 2.60 4.85 1.62
N GLY A 60 3.87 5.01 2.03
CA GLY A 60 4.45 4.13 3.05
C GLY A 60 3.83 4.35 4.43
N ALA A 61 3.51 5.60 4.78
CA ALA A 61 2.79 5.91 6.02
C ALA A 61 1.37 5.31 6.01
N TRP A 62 0.66 5.37 4.88
CA TRP A 62 -0.63 4.72 4.69
C TRP A 62 -0.52 3.21 4.84
N ALA A 63 0.50 2.57 4.24
CA ALA A 63 0.70 1.13 4.36
C ALA A 63 0.96 0.71 5.81
N GLU A 64 1.65 1.54 6.60
CA GLU A 64 1.83 1.28 8.03
C GLU A 64 0.53 1.43 8.81
N CYS A 65 -0.16 2.56 8.63
CA CYS A 65 -1.40 2.84 9.32
C CYS A 65 -2.48 1.79 8.99
N ARG A 66 -2.53 1.35 7.72
CA ARG A 66 -3.43 0.29 7.24
C ARG A 66 -3.16 -1.03 7.96
N LEU A 67 -1.89 -1.41 8.15
CA LEU A 67 -1.53 -2.59 8.95
C LEU A 67 -1.99 -2.42 10.40
N ARG A 68 -1.69 -1.29 11.05
CA ARG A 68 -2.09 -1.06 12.44
C ARG A 68 -3.60 -1.17 12.63
N LYS A 69 -4.38 -0.54 11.73
CA LYS A 69 -5.84 -0.65 11.71
C LYS A 69 -6.28 -2.12 11.59
N LEU A 70 -5.70 -2.85 10.66
CA LEU A 70 -5.99 -4.27 10.39
C LEU A 70 -5.75 -5.16 11.62
N LEU A 71 -4.64 -4.94 12.34
CA LEU A 71 -4.32 -5.71 13.54
C LEU A 71 -5.37 -5.58 14.65
N HIS A 72 -6.08 -4.45 14.68
CA HIS A 72 -7.13 -4.16 15.67
C HIS A 72 -8.55 -4.45 15.18
N GLU A 73 -8.72 -5.14 14.05
CA GLU A 73 -10.03 -5.63 13.61
C GLU A 73 -10.66 -6.56 14.65
N GLN A 74 -11.97 -6.42 14.86
CA GLN A 74 -12.70 -7.12 15.93
C GLN A 74 -12.60 -8.64 15.85
N CYS A 75 -12.55 -9.19 14.63
CA CYS A 75 -12.47 -10.63 14.37
C CYS A 75 -11.08 -11.08 13.90
N GLY A 76 -10.11 -10.16 13.85
CA GLY A 76 -8.78 -10.41 13.28
C GLY A 76 -7.87 -11.18 14.22
N PHE A 77 -7.23 -10.47 15.15
CA PHE A 77 -6.19 -11.04 16.02
C PHE A 77 -6.47 -10.82 17.51
N THR A 78 -6.02 -11.77 18.32
CA THR A 78 -5.90 -11.64 19.78
C THR A 78 -4.74 -10.70 20.13
N GLU A 79 -4.61 -10.36 21.41
CA GLU A 79 -3.50 -9.52 21.88
C GLU A 79 -2.14 -10.19 21.69
N ALA A 80 -1.99 -11.45 22.10
CA ALA A 80 -0.75 -12.22 21.89
C ALA A 80 -0.39 -12.36 20.39
N GLU A 81 -1.38 -12.56 19.52
CA GLU A 81 -1.16 -12.60 18.06
C GLU A 81 -0.70 -11.24 17.51
N ARG A 82 -1.26 -10.13 18.02
CA ARG A 82 -0.80 -8.79 17.66
C ARG A 82 0.63 -8.55 18.13
N GLU A 83 0.96 -8.90 19.37
CA GLU A 83 2.31 -8.76 19.93
C GLU A 83 3.33 -9.57 19.13
N LEU A 84 2.97 -10.80 18.75
CA LEU A 84 3.80 -11.61 17.87
C LEU A 84 4.10 -10.87 16.56
N ILE A 85 3.06 -10.35 15.89
CA ILE A 85 3.24 -9.59 14.65
C ILE A 85 4.07 -8.33 14.90
N THR A 86 3.75 -7.51 15.90
CA THR A 86 4.41 -6.22 16.12
C THR A 86 5.83 -6.34 16.65
N SER A 87 6.21 -7.50 17.21
CA SER A 87 7.59 -7.81 17.59
C SER A 87 8.53 -8.05 16.41
N ALA A 88 7.98 -8.21 15.20
CA ALA A 88 8.78 -8.38 13.99
C ALA A 88 9.62 -7.13 13.70
N LYS A 89 10.87 -7.35 13.27
CA LYS A 89 11.90 -6.31 13.15
C LYS A 89 11.54 -5.21 12.15
N THR A 90 10.97 -5.58 11.02
CA THR A 90 10.65 -4.64 9.95
C THR A 90 9.16 -4.61 9.66
N GLN A 91 8.68 -3.48 9.13
CA GLN A 91 7.29 -3.35 8.71
C GLN A 91 6.90 -4.40 7.65
N LEU A 92 7.83 -4.80 6.78
CA LEU A 92 7.60 -5.87 5.81
C LEU A 92 7.37 -7.21 6.51
N ASP A 93 8.20 -7.54 7.51
CA ASP A 93 8.04 -8.76 8.31
C ASP A 93 6.70 -8.76 9.04
N GLN A 94 6.25 -7.61 9.56
CA GLN A 94 4.94 -7.50 10.22
C GLN A 94 3.79 -7.83 9.25
N TRP A 95 3.83 -7.33 8.02
CA TRP A 95 2.85 -7.69 6.99
C TRP A 95 2.92 -9.17 6.61
N GLN A 96 4.13 -9.71 6.41
CA GLN A 96 4.32 -11.12 6.08
C GLN A 96 3.79 -12.03 7.19
N GLN A 97 4.11 -11.73 8.45
CA GLN A 97 3.59 -12.45 9.62
C GLN A 97 2.07 -12.33 9.74
N THR A 98 1.49 -11.18 9.39
CA THR A 98 0.04 -10.99 9.39
C THR A 98 -0.64 -11.97 8.42
N VAL A 99 -0.15 -12.08 7.19
CA VAL A 99 -0.67 -13.04 6.19
C VAL A 99 -0.53 -14.46 6.73
N ASP A 100 0.65 -14.79 7.22
CA ASP A 100 1.00 -16.12 7.70
C ASP A 100 0.16 -16.57 8.90
N LEU A 101 -0.07 -15.69 9.85
CA LEU A 101 -0.87 -15.99 11.03
C LEU A 101 -2.35 -16.13 10.66
N ALA A 102 -2.85 -15.29 9.75
CA ALA A 102 -4.22 -15.40 9.26
C ALA A 102 -4.47 -16.73 8.52
N PHE A 103 -3.54 -17.19 7.67
CA PHE A 103 -3.63 -18.53 7.05
C PHE A 103 -3.63 -19.65 8.10
N ARG A 104 -2.74 -19.59 9.11
CA ARG A 104 -2.73 -20.59 10.18
C ARG A 104 -4.06 -20.66 10.92
N LYS A 105 -4.65 -19.50 11.21
CA LYS A 105 -5.95 -19.39 11.87
C LYS A 105 -7.08 -19.96 11.02
N HIS A 106 -7.14 -19.60 9.74
CA HIS A 106 -8.16 -20.09 8.80
C HIS A 106 -8.14 -21.60 8.65
N HIS A 107 -6.94 -22.18 8.57
CA HIS A 107 -6.75 -23.60 8.34
C HIS A 107 -6.58 -24.42 9.62
N LYS A 108 -6.63 -23.78 10.81
CA LYS A 108 -6.45 -24.41 12.13
C LYS A 108 -5.12 -25.17 12.26
N VAL A 109 -4.05 -24.61 11.72
CA VAL A 109 -2.70 -25.19 11.67
C VAL A 109 -1.69 -24.30 12.41
N PRO A 110 -1.70 -24.28 13.76
CA PRO A 110 -0.96 -23.28 14.53
C PRO A 110 0.57 -23.40 14.39
N LYS A 111 1.09 -24.61 14.19
CA LYS A 111 2.55 -24.89 14.18
C LYS A 111 3.07 -25.50 12.88
N ALA A 112 2.18 -26.01 12.03
CA ALA A 112 2.62 -26.69 10.82
C ALA A 112 3.19 -25.68 9.81
N GLU A 113 4.13 -26.15 9.00
CA GLU A 113 4.64 -25.39 7.88
C GLU A 113 3.53 -25.17 6.85
N LEU A 114 3.41 -23.95 6.34
CA LEU A 114 2.35 -23.53 5.44
C LEU A 114 2.60 -23.95 3.99
N THR A 115 2.68 -25.26 3.76
CA THR A 115 2.93 -25.87 2.44
C THR A 115 1.64 -26.23 1.71
N SER A 116 1.72 -26.56 0.42
CA SER A 116 0.60 -27.06 -0.37
C SER A 116 0.00 -28.35 0.19
N ARG A 117 0.79 -29.19 0.87
CA ARG A 117 0.31 -30.39 1.56
C ARG A 117 -0.60 -30.06 2.75
N VAL A 118 -0.31 -28.97 3.46
CA VAL A 118 -1.03 -28.57 4.67
C VAL A 118 -2.22 -27.68 4.35
N LEU A 119 -2.06 -26.72 3.44
CA LEU A 119 -3.09 -25.74 3.08
C LEU A 119 -3.98 -26.20 1.91
N GLY A 120 -3.52 -27.16 1.11
CA GLY A 120 -4.04 -27.41 -0.22
C GLY A 120 -3.41 -26.48 -1.27
N VAL A 121 -3.35 -26.96 -2.52
CA VAL A 121 -2.67 -26.28 -3.63
C VAL A 121 -3.16 -24.84 -3.82
N SER A 122 -4.48 -24.64 -3.88
CA SER A 122 -5.06 -23.31 -4.12
C SER A 122 -4.74 -22.31 -3.01
N HIS A 123 -4.82 -22.71 -1.74
CA HIS A 123 -4.55 -21.81 -0.62
C HIS A 123 -3.06 -21.49 -0.47
N ALA A 124 -2.19 -22.47 -0.73
CA ALA A 124 -0.75 -22.23 -0.79
C ALA A 124 -0.39 -21.25 -1.91
N ALA A 125 -0.98 -21.40 -3.10
CA ALA A 125 -0.78 -20.46 -4.21
C ALA A 125 -1.27 -19.04 -3.87
N ARG A 126 -2.43 -18.91 -3.21
CA ARG A 126 -2.95 -17.61 -2.76
C ARG A 126 -2.03 -16.94 -1.74
N ARG A 127 -1.49 -17.72 -0.80
CA ARG A 127 -0.50 -17.25 0.18
C ARG A 127 0.78 -16.78 -0.51
N GLU A 128 1.32 -17.58 -1.44
CA GLU A 128 2.52 -17.23 -2.20
C GLU A 128 2.32 -15.96 -3.02
N ALA A 129 1.16 -15.82 -3.66
CA ALA A 129 0.81 -14.63 -4.43
C ALA A 129 0.81 -13.38 -3.53
N LEU A 130 0.23 -13.43 -2.33
CA LEU A 130 0.31 -12.33 -1.36
C LEU A 130 1.75 -12.00 -0.95
N HIS A 131 2.54 -13.01 -0.59
CA HIS A 131 3.95 -12.82 -0.22
C HIS A 131 4.79 -12.25 -1.36
N SER A 132 4.50 -12.62 -2.60
CA SER A 132 5.15 -12.07 -3.79
C SER A 132 4.92 -10.56 -3.89
N VAL A 133 3.68 -10.08 -3.75
CA VAL A 133 3.38 -8.63 -3.76
C VAL A 133 4.04 -7.91 -2.57
N LEU A 134 4.07 -8.56 -1.39
CA LEU A 134 4.73 -7.99 -0.21
C LEU A 134 6.24 -7.80 -0.46
N ALA A 135 6.93 -8.84 -0.92
CA ALA A 135 8.38 -8.83 -1.15
C ALA A 135 8.80 -7.98 -2.36
N GLY A 136 7.89 -7.77 -3.31
CA GLY A 136 8.06 -6.88 -4.46
C GLY A 136 7.65 -5.44 -4.15
N GLU A 137 6.41 -5.11 -4.46
CA GLU A 137 5.93 -3.74 -4.53
C GLU A 137 5.82 -3.06 -3.16
N LEU A 138 5.33 -3.76 -2.13
CA LEU A 138 5.22 -3.15 -0.80
C LEU A 138 6.60 -2.86 -0.21
N ARG A 139 7.56 -3.80 -0.32
CA ARG A 139 8.94 -3.60 0.13
C ARG A 139 9.54 -2.32 -0.44
N ILE A 140 9.39 -2.11 -1.75
CA ILE A 140 9.88 -0.90 -2.43
C ILE A 140 9.29 0.38 -1.82
N ILE A 141 7.98 0.40 -1.55
CA ILE A 141 7.31 1.56 -0.95
C ILE A 141 7.81 1.84 0.47
N ILE A 142 8.00 0.79 1.28
CA ILE A 142 8.54 0.90 2.64
C ILE A 142 9.97 1.46 2.59
N GLU A 143 10.82 0.94 1.70
CA GLU A 143 12.20 1.39 1.54
C GLU A 143 12.28 2.87 1.12
N ILE A 144 11.47 3.30 0.14
CA ILE A 144 11.38 4.72 -0.25
C ILE A 144 10.98 5.58 0.95
N ARG A 145 9.90 5.20 1.65
CA ARG A 145 9.40 5.95 2.79
C ARG A 145 10.45 6.09 3.87
N ASN A 146 11.22 5.05 4.17
CA ASN A 146 12.29 5.10 5.16
C ASN A 146 13.35 6.13 4.78
N LYS A 147 13.84 6.10 3.53
CA LYS A 147 14.83 7.08 3.06
C LYS A 147 14.30 8.53 3.14
N LEU A 148 13.05 8.75 2.71
CA LEU A 148 12.41 10.07 2.79
C LEU A 148 12.21 10.54 4.23
N ALA A 149 11.86 9.64 5.16
CA ALA A 149 11.71 9.94 6.58
C ALA A 149 13.04 10.37 7.24
N HIS A 150 14.16 9.82 6.78
CA HIS A 150 15.51 10.21 7.22
C HIS A 150 16.03 11.48 6.54
N GLY A 151 15.21 12.22 5.80
CA GLY A 151 15.64 13.45 5.11
C GLY A 151 16.44 13.20 3.83
N GLN A 152 16.61 11.93 3.42
CA GLN A 152 17.36 11.55 2.23
C GLN A 152 16.51 11.69 0.95
N TRP A 153 16.09 12.92 0.65
CA TRP A 153 15.10 13.20 -0.40
C TRP A 153 15.69 13.08 -1.81
N VAL A 154 16.98 13.37 -1.97
CA VAL A 154 17.68 13.31 -3.27
C VAL A 154 18.64 12.14 -3.34
N TYR A 155 19.54 12.04 -2.36
CA TYR A 155 20.61 11.05 -2.30
C TYR A 155 20.33 10.08 -1.15
N PRO A 156 19.79 8.88 -1.43
CA PRO A 156 19.63 7.86 -0.41
C PRO A 156 20.98 7.24 -0.10
N PHE A 157 21.39 7.26 1.16
CA PHE A 157 22.63 6.68 1.64
C PHE A 157 22.42 5.28 2.18
N ASN A 158 23.49 4.48 2.24
CA ASN A 158 23.48 3.20 2.94
C ASN A 158 23.23 3.39 4.46
N ASN A 159 23.09 2.30 5.21
CA ASN A 159 22.77 2.38 6.65
C ASN A 159 23.88 3.04 7.50
N LEU A 160 25.11 3.12 6.98
CA LEU A 160 26.26 3.75 7.64
C LEU A 160 26.44 5.21 7.23
N GLU A 161 25.58 5.73 6.34
CA GLU A 161 25.66 7.08 5.76
C GLU A 161 27.00 7.41 5.07
N THR A 162 27.69 6.39 4.57
CA THR A 162 29.02 6.55 3.93
C THR A 162 28.94 6.68 2.42
N GLU A 163 27.94 6.07 1.78
CA GLU A 163 27.82 5.99 0.32
C GLU A 163 26.36 6.09 -0.13
N VAL A 164 26.14 6.66 -1.32
CA VAL A 164 24.83 6.71 -1.96
C VAL A 164 24.48 5.34 -2.53
N GLU A 165 23.28 4.83 -2.25
CA GLU A 165 22.76 3.58 -2.80
C GLU A 165 22.22 3.80 -4.22
N PRO A 166 22.91 3.32 -5.28
CA PRO A 166 22.59 3.71 -6.66
C PRO A 166 21.20 3.26 -7.11
N ASP A 167 20.77 2.07 -6.67
CA ASP A 167 19.47 1.52 -7.04
C ASP A 167 18.33 2.28 -6.37
N LYS A 168 18.46 2.61 -5.09
CA LYS A 168 17.48 3.46 -4.38
C LYS A 168 17.48 4.88 -4.94
N TYR A 169 18.64 5.40 -5.34
CA TYR A 169 18.73 6.70 -6.00
C TYR A 169 17.94 6.72 -7.31
N LYS A 170 18.12 5.72 -8.17
CA LYS A 170 17.34 5.57 -9.41
C LYS A 170 15.85 5.44 -9.10
N LEU A 171 15.51 4.63 -8.10
CA LEU A 171 14.13 4.35 -7.75
C LEU A 171 13.41 5.64 -7.29
N ILE A 172 13.96 6.34 -6.30
CA ILE A 172 13.38 7.60 -5.78
C ILE A 172 13.30 8.68 -6.86
N ASN A 173 14.35 8.84 -7.68
CA ASN A 173 14.42 9.95 -8.63
C ASN A 173 13.74 9.66 -9.98
N LYS A 174 13.36 8.41 -10.28
CA LYS A 174 12.56 8.06 -11.47
C LYS A 174 11.06 7.94 -11.17
N GLU A 175 10.64 7.96 -9.90
CA GLU A 175 9.21 8.01 -9.58
C GLU A 175 8.56 9.26 -10.16
N ASN A 176 7.35 9.08 -10.66
CA ASN A 176 6.48 10.16 -11.08
C ASN A 176 5.09 9.98 -10.46
N LEU A 177 4.25 11.01 -10.56
CA LEU A 177 2.93 10.99 -9.94
C LEU A 177 2.07 9.82 -10.46
N LEU A 178 2.12 9.48 -11.75
CA LEU A 178 1.31 8.41 -12.31
C LEU A 178 1.73 7.04 -11.74
N SER A 179 3.03 6.74 -11.71
CA SER A 179 3.52 5.48 -11.15
C SER A 179 3.15 5.33 -9.68
N LEU A 180 3.24 6.41 -8.90
CA LEU A 180 2.86 6.39 -7.49
C LEU A 180 1.36 6.21 -7.29
N GLN A 181 0.51 6.84 -8.10
CA GLN A 181 -0.95 6.63 -8.05
C GLN A 181 -1.33 5.18 -8.38
N LEU A 182 -0.66 4.58 -9.35
CA LEU A 182 -0.86 3.16 -9.67
C LEU A 182 -0.38 2.25 -8.52
N LYS A 183 0.79 2.53 -7.92
CA LYS A 183 1.28 1.80 -6.74
C LYS A 183 0.32 1.92 -5.57
N TYR A 184 -0.28 3.10 -5.35
CA TYR A 184 -1.31 3.26 -4.33
C TYR A 184 -2.53 2.35 -4.57
N SER A 185 -3.02 2.28 -5.82
CA SER A 185 -4.10 1.37 -6.19
C SER A 185 -3.73 -0.10 -6.00
N LEU A 186 -2.51 -0.48 -6.36
CA LEU A 186 -1.99 -1.84 -6.18
C LEU A 186 -1.96 -2.22 -4.69
N LEU A 187 -1.44 -1.33 -3.84
CA LEU A 187 -1.42 -1.53 -2.40
C LEU A 187 -2.82 -1.57 -1.79
N GLY A 188 -3.78 -0.83 -2.36
CA GLY A 188 -5.20 -0.91 -2.00
C GLY A 188 -5.75 -2.33 -2.19
N HIS A 189 -5.59 -2.90 -3.39
CA HIS A 189 -6.05 -4.27 -3.67
C HIS A 189 -5.36 -5.33 -2.80
N LEU A 190 -4.04 -5.17 -2.56
CA LEU A 190 -3.32 -6.02 -1.62
C LEU A 190 -3.90 -5.92 -0.21
N ALA A 191 -4.05 -4.69 0.31
CA ALA A 191 -4.54 -4.47 1.67
C ALA A 191 -5.97 -4.98 1.86
N ASP A 192 -6.83 -4.87 0.84
CA ASP A 192 -8.20 -5.38 0.88
C ASP A 192 -8.22 -6.92 0.84
N ALA A 193 -7.38 -7.55 0.03
CA ALA A 193 -7.24 -9.01 0.03
C ALA A 193 -6.75 -9.54 1.39
N VAL A 194 -5.77 -8.87 2.02
CA VAL A 194 -5.30 -9.23 3.36
C VAL A 194 -6.35 -8.90 4.42
N HIS A 195 -7.12 -7.83 4.27
CA HIS A 195 -8.23 -7.51 5.16
C HIS A 195 -9.29 -8.62 5.15
N ASP A 196 -9.71 -9.06 3.97
CA ASP A 196 -10.65 -10.18 3.84
C ASP A 196 -10.06 -11.45 4.45
N LEU A 197 -8.76 -11.72 4.23
CA LEU A 197 -8.04 -12.83 4.86
C LEU A 197 -8.04 -12.77 6.38
N VAL A 198 -8.00 -11.59 6.98
CA VAL A 198 -7.95 -11.46 8.45
C VAL A 198 -9.35 -11.53 9.06
N VAL A 199 -10.36 -10.97 8.38
CA VAL A 199 -11.69 -10.80 8.96
C VAL A 199 -12.61 -11.97 8.68
N SER A 200 -12.53 -12.61 7.51
CA SER A 200 -13.50 -13.64 7.10
C SER A 200 -12.93 -14.60 6.04
N PRO A 201 -12.74 -15.90 6.38
CA PRO A 201 -12.34 -16.91 5.41
C PRO A 201 -13.27 -17.00 4.19
N ALA A 202 -14.57 -16.81 4.42
CA ALA A 202 -15.58 -16.86 3.36
C ALA A 202 -15.45 -15.66 2.40
N THR A 203 -15.24 -14.45 2.95
CA THR A 203 -15.03 -13.25 2.14
C THR A 203 -13.74 -13.35 1.35
N PHE A 204 -12.67 -13.80 2.00
CA PHE A 204 -11.38 -14.04 1.34
C PHE A 204 -11.52 -15.01 0.17
N ALA A 205 -12.13 -16.17 0.39
CA ALA A 205 -12.29 -17.18 -0.66
C ALA A 205 -13.11 -16.68 -1.87
N ARG A 206 -14.14 -15.87 -1.61
CA ARG A 206 -15.02 -15.29 -2.63
C ARG A 206 -14.34 -14.18 -3.44
N ASP A 207 -13.62 -13.28 -2.77
CA ASP A 207 -13.19 -12.00 -3.35
C ASP A 207 -11.71 -11.96 -3.74
N PHE A 208 -10.90 -12.93 -3.31
CA PHE A 208 -9.45 -12.98 -3.59
C PHE A 208 -9.14 -12.80 -5.08
N ASP A 209 -9.77 -13.61 -5.94
CA ASP A 209 -9.47 -13.61 -7.37
C ASP A 209 -9.82 -12.26 -8.02
N ARG A 210 -10.86 -11.58 -7.53
CA ARG A 210 -11.22 -10.22 -7.98
C ARG A 210 -10.14 -9.21 -7.58
N HIS A 211 -9.69 -9.24 -6.32
CA HIS A 211 -8.63 -8.34 -5.85
C HIS A 211 -7.34 -8.56 -6.64
N PHE A 212 -6.94 -9.82 -6.86
CA PHE A 212 -5.73 -10.15 -7.60
C PHE A 212 -5.84 -9.84 -9.10
N LYS A 213 -7.00 -10.05 -9.73
CA LYS A 213 -7.21 -9.61 -11.12
C LYS A 213 -7.03 -8.10 -11.27
N ASN A 214 -7.58 -7.32 -10.34
CA ASN A 214 -7.40 -5.87 -10.35
C ASN A 214 -5.94 -5.47 -10.09
N LEU A 215 -5.27 -6.17 -9.17
CA LEU A 215 -3.86 -5.98 -8.87
C LEU A 215 -2.98 -6.23 -10.11
N GLU A 216 -3.18 -7.35 -10.80
CA GLU A 216 -2.47 -7.68 -12.04
C GLU A 216 -2.77 -6.66 -13.15
N GLN A 217 -4.01 -6.18 -13.25
CA GLN A 217 -4.34 -5.12 -14.20
C GLN A 217 -3.58 -3.82 -13.89
N VAL A 218 -3.35 -3.50 -12.61
CA VAL A 218 -2.52 -2.38 -12.20
C VAL A 218 -1.05 -2.61 -12.53
N ARG A 219 -0.52 -3.84 -12.38
CA ARG A 219 0.84 -4.21 -12.82
C ARG A 219 1.02 -4.01 -14.33
N VAL A 220 0.06 -4.45 -15.13
CA VAL A 220 0.05 -4.18 -16.59
C VAL A 220 0.07 -2.68 -16.84
N ASN A 221 -0.78 -1.91 -16.15
CA ASN A 221 -0.84 -0.46 -16.30
C ASN A 221 0.48 0.23 -15.94
N LEU A 222 1.20 -0.24 -14.91
CA LEU A 222 2.52 0.27 -14.53
C LEU A 222 3.55 0.06 -15.64
N ALA A 223 3.46 -1.04 -16.39
CA ALA A 223 4.36 -1.35 -17.49
C ALA A 223 4.04 -0.57 -18.77
N VAL A 224 2.75 -0.39 -19.09
CA VAL A 224 2.33 0.12 -20.41
C VAL A 224 1.93 1.60 -20.43
N LYS A 225 1.53 2.19 -19.30
CA LYS A 225 1.08 3.60 -19.29
C LYS A 225 2.26 4.55 -19.34
N SER A 226 2.23 5.45 -20.33
CA SER A 226 3.23 6.50 -20.50
C SER A 226 2.94 7.69 -19.60
N TYR A 227 3.94 8.09 -18.80
CA TYR A 227 3.89 9.32 -18.02
C TYR A 227 3.76 10.56 -18.90
N GLU A 228 4.43 10.61 -20.06
CA GLU A 228 4.34 11.74 -20.99
C GLU A 228 2.92 11.94 -21.52
N LYS A 229 2.23 10.86 -21.92
CA LYS A 229 0.82 10.94 -22.34
C LYS A 229 -0.07 11.45 -21.20
N TYR A 230 0.17 10.98 -19.98
CA TYR A 230 -0.56 11.46 -18.80
C TYR A 230 -0.31 12.95 -18.55
N ARG A 231 0.95 13.40 -18.58
CA ARG A 231 1.34 14.81 -18.45
C ARG A 231 0.63 15.68 -19.48
N SER A 232 0.71 15.33 -20.77
CA SER A 232 0.06 16.07 -21.86
C SER A 232 -1.45 16.18 -21.65
N SER A 233 -2.11 15.10 -21.24
CA SER A 233 -3.56 15.10 -20.99
C SER A 233 -3.99 16.11 -19.92
N LEU A 234 -3.18 16.29 -18.86
CA LEU A 234 -3.47 17.26 -17.79
C LEU A 234 -3.30 18.71 -18.26
N ILE A 235 -2.26 18.96 -19.08
CA ILE A 235 -1.98 20.26 -19.66
C ILE A 235 -3.10 20.66 -20.63
N GLU A 236 -3.47 19.78 -21.56
CA GLU A 236 -4.56 20.01 -22.51
C GLU A 236 -5.89 20.26 -21.80
N SER A 237 -6.20 19.48 -20.75
CA SER A 237 -7.42 19.67 -19.95
C SER A 237 -7.47 21.03 -19.25
N ARG A 238 -6.31 21.60 -18.89
CA ARG A 238 -6.23 22.96 -18.34
C ARG A 238 -6.38 24.02 -19.44
N LYS A 239 -5.74 23.84 -20.59
CA LYS A 239 -5.84 24.75 -21.74
C LYS A 239 -7.30 24.88 -22.21
N LYS A 240 -8.01 23.75 -22.38
CA LYS A 240 -9.44 23.73 -22.75
C LYS A 240 -10.33 24.50 -21.75
N ARG A 241 -10.12 24.30 -20.44
CA ARG A 241 -10.87 25.02 -19.40
C ARG A 241 -10.63 26.53 -19.44
N ARG A 242 -9.39 26.97 -19.70
CA ARG A 242 -9.08 28.40 -19.82
C ARG A 242 -9.75 29.04 -21.02
N ALA A 243 -9.76 28.37 -22.18
CA ALA A 243 -10.44 28.86 -23.39
C ALA A 243 -11.95 29.05 -23.15
N LEU A 244 -12.61 28.07 -22.52
CA LEU A 244 -14.03 28.15 -22.17
C LEU A 244 -14.35 29.29 -21.17
N SER A 245 -13.43 29.62 -20.26
CA SER A 245 -13.60 30.72 -19.31
C SER A 245 -13.25 32.11 -19.87
N SER A 246 -12.65 32.18 -21.07
CA SER A 246 -12.40 33.46 -21.77
C SER A 246 -13.49 33.80 -22.80
N GLU A 247 -14.39 32.87 -23.09
CA GLU A 247 -15.48 33.00 -24.07
C GLU A 247 -16.85 33.31 -23.43
N GLY A 248 -16.96 33.32 -22.10
CA GLY A 248 -18.19 33.65 -21.35
C GLY A 248 -17.92 34.68 -20.27
#